data_AF-A0A5C6FDH5-F1
#
_entry.id   AF-A0A5C6FDH5-F1
#
_cell.length_a   1.000
_cell.length_b   1.000
_cell.length_c   1.000
_cell.angle_alpha   90.00
_cell.angle_beta   90.00
_cell.angle_gamma   90.00
#
_symmetry.space_group_name_H-M   'P 1'
#
loop_
_entity.id
_entity.type
_entity.pdbx_description
1 polymer ?
#
loop_
_entity_poly.entity_id
_entity_poly.type
_entity_poly.pdbx_seq_one_letter_code
_entity_poly.pdbx_strand_id
1 'polypeptide(L)'
;MLVAENLIKCHPYYRGLSNTWKQRKVDPRDRRCRIANRAMRMVYQIVAGQQLWRGKGVDREYLLSKLQAFHQNHQTPISQSVAQLGEAFAWLPKSSYAEEAKPLAELARKKRRGPTALGDLLVPLLARLGINDSDTVESESSEARSSR
;
A
#
# COMPACT_ATOMS: atom_id res chain seq x y z
N MET A 1 -9.70 29.08 1.08
CA MET A 1 -9.94 27.88 1.92
C MET A 1 -8.70 27.01 1.80
N LEU A 2 -7.88 26.95 2.85
CA LEU A 2 -6.49 26.50 2.75
C LEU A 2 -6.34 25.05 2.23
N VAL A 3 -7.19 24.14 2.70
CA VAL A 3 -7.15 22.72 2.26
C VAL A 3 -7.30 22.60 0.74
N ALA A 4 -8.29 23.29 0.16
CA ALA A 4 -8.51 23.23 -1.28
C ALA A 4 -7.36 23.86 -2.08
N GLU A 5 -6.78 24.95 -1.60
CA GLU A 5 -5.64 25.61 -2.23
C GLU A 5 -4.39 24.72 -2.23
N ASN A 6 -4.12 24.05 -1.10
CA ASN A 6 -3.03 23.10 -0.98
C ASN A 6 -3.24 21.88 -1.89
N LEU A 7 -4.45 21.33 -1.95
CA LEU A 7 -4.77 20.21 -2.84
C LEU A 7 -4.60 20.57 -4.33
N ILE A 8 -5.02 21.76 -4.75
CA ILE A 8 -4.82 22.24 -6.13
C ILE A 8 -3.32 22.40 -6.43
N LYS A 9 -2.54 22.90 -5.47
CA LYS A 9 -1.10 23.10 -5.63
C LYS A 9 -0.35 21.78 -5.71
N CYS A 10 -0.64 20.84 -4.80
CA CYS A 10 0.20 19.66 -4.60
C CYS A 10 -0.28 18.41 -5.34
N HIS A 11 -1.56 18.34 -5.76
CA HIS A 11 -2.13 17.11 -6.28
C HIS A 11 -2.64 17.22 -7.73
N PRO A 12 -2.08 16.46 -8.70
CA PRO A 12 -2.42 16.57 -10.12
C PRO A 12 -3.91 16.41 -10.42
N TYR A 13 -4.59 15.44 -9.80
CA TYR A 13 -6.04 15.24 -9.96
C TYR A 13 -6.87 16.50 -9.60
N TYR A 14 -6.65 17.09 -8.42
CA TYR A 14 -7.40 18.27 -7.97
C TYR A 14 -7.04 19.52 -8.78
N ARG A 15 -5.79 19.62 -9.24
CA ARG A 15 -5.37 20.65 -10.21
C ARG A 15 -6.15 20.54 -11.52
N GLY A 16 -6.27 19.34 -12.08
CA GLY A 16 -7.05 19.06 -13.29
C GLY A 16 -8.51 19.45 -13.13
N LEU A 17 -9.17 19.02 -12.05
CA LEU A 17 -10.57 19.39 -11.75
C LEU A 17 -10.76 20.91 -11.64
N SER A 18 -9.87 21.59 -10.92
CA SER A 18 -9.91 23.04 -10.76
C SER A 18 -9.80 23.74 -12.12
N ASN A 19 -8.91 23.28 -12.99
CA ASN A 19 -8.74 23.83 -14.34
C ASN A 19 -9.97 23.61 -15.22
N THR A 20 -10.58 22.42 -15.18
CA THR A 20 -11.83 22.15 -15.92
C THR A 20 -12.96 23.06 -15.47
N TRP A 21 -13.13 23.28 -14.16
CA TRP A 21 -14.16 24.18 -13.65
C TRP A 21 -13.84 25.65 -13.89
N LYS A 22 -12.55 26.02 -13.95
CA LYS A 22 -12.13 27.36 -14.37
C LYS A 22 -12.50 27.64 -15.83
N GLN A 23 -12.30 26.67 -16.74
CA GLN A 23 -12.72 26.79 -18.15
C GLN A 23 -14.24 26.96 -18.29
N ARG A 24 -15.02 26.31 -17.41
CA ARG A 24 -16.48 26.41 -17.35
C ARG A 24 -16.99 27.66 -16.61
N LYS A 25 -16.10 28.62 -16.27
CA LYS A 25 -16.44 29.87 -15.56
C LYS A 25 -17.14 29.65 -14.20
N VAL A 26 -16.88 28.52 -13.55
CA VAL A 26 -17.40 28.28 -12.18
C VAL A 26 -16.70 29.21 -11.20
N ASP A 27 -17.49 29.79 -10.30
CA ASP A 27 -17.02 30.72 -9.27
C ASP A 27 -15.85 30.12 -8.45
N PRO A 28 -14.76 30.88 -8.20
CA PRO A 28 -13.62 30.38 -7.45
C PRO A 28 -13.92 29.87 -6.04
N ARG A 29 -14.91 30.44 -5.34
CA ARG A 29 -15.32 29.97 -4.01
C ARG A 29 -16.05 28.63 -4.13
N ASP A 30 -16.98 28.51 -5.08
CA ASP A 30 -17.68 27.24 -5.35
C ASP A 30 -16.69 26.12 -5.70
N ARG A 31 -15.71 26.39 -6.57
CA ARG A 31 -14.65 25.41 -6.90
C ARG A 31 -13.91 24.91 -5.66
N ARG A 32 -13.50 25.83 -4.77
CA ARG A 32 -12.77 25.46 -3.54
C ARG A 32 -13.63 24.61 -2.61
N CYS A 33 -14.90 24.97 -2.42
CA CYS A 33 -15.83 24.16 -1.63
C CYS A 33 -16.04 22.76 -2.21
N ARG A 34 -16.19 22.63 -3.54
CA ARG A 34 -16.32 21.32 -4.21
C ARG A 34 -15.09 20.45 -4.03
N ILE A 35 -13.89 21.01 -4.17
CA ILE A 35 -12.62 20.29 -3.96
C ILE A 35 -12.52 19.82 -2.51
N ALA A 36 -12.77 20.73 -1.56
CA ALA A 36 -12.77 20.43 -0.14
C ALA A 36 -13.72 19.29 0.23
N ASN A 37 -14.98 19.38 -0.20
CA ASN A 37 -16.00 18.38 0.10
C ASN A 37 -15.64 17.02 -0.50
N ARG A 38 -15.08 17.00 -1.72
CA ARG A 38 -14.65 15.76 -2.37
C ARG A 38 -13.48 15.11 -1.62
N ALA A 39 -12.50 15.90 -1.19
CA ALA A 39 -11.38 15.40 -0.39
C ALA A 39 -11.81 14.93 1.00
N MET A 40 -12.70 15.67 1.68
CA MET A 40 -13.16 15.33 3.02
C MET A 40 -13.98 14.03 3.02
N ARG A 41 -14.81 13.79 2.00
CA ARG A 41 -15.55 12.54 1.85
C ARG A 41 -14.62 11.33 1.80
N MET A 42 -13.50 11.45 1.11
CA MET A 42 -12.49 10.41 1.03
C MET A 42 -11.78 10.21 2.37
N VAL A 43 -11.33 11.30 3.01
CA VAL A 43 -10.69 11.22 4.33
C VAL A 43 -11.61 10.56 5.35
N TYR A 44 -12.90 10.92 5.36
CA TYR A 44 -13.88 10.34 6.26
C TYR A 44 -14.06 8.83 6.01
N GLN A 45 -14.13 8.40 4.75
CA GLN A 45 -14.23 6.97 4.43
C GLN A 45 -12.99 6.17 4.87
N ILE A 46 -11.80 6.75 4.74
CA ILE A 46 -10.55 6.09 5.15
C ILE A 46 -10.43 6.07 6.68
N VAL A 47 -10.61 7.21 7.35
CA VAL A 47 -10.32 7.35 8.78
C VAL A 47 -11.46 6.83 9.65
N ALA A 48 -12.70 7.25 9.40
CA ALA A 48 -13.84 6.85 10.20
C ALA A 48 -14.47 5.55 9.70
N GLY A 49 -14.52 5.36 8.38
CA GLY A 49 -15.06 4.15 7.77
C GLY A 49 -14.08 2.97 7.77
N GLN A 50 -12.79 3.22 8.00
CA GLN A 50 -11.73 2.22 7.84
C GLN A 50 -11.78 1.52 6.47
N GLN A 51 -12.27 2.22 5.44
CA GLN A 51 -12.49 1.65 4.12
C GLN A 51 -11.38 2.03 3.16
N LEU A 52 -10.99 1.08 2.32
CA LEU A 52 -10.11 1.36 1.19
C LEU A 52 -10.85 2.23 0.17
N TRP A 53 -10.35 3.44 -0.07
CA TRP A 53 -10.90 4.32 -1.08
C TRP A 53 -10.67 3.77 -2.49
N ARG A 54 -11.74 3.70 -3.30
CA ARG A 54 -11.71 3.22 -4.70
C ARG A 54 -11.91 4.34 -5.73
N GLY A 55 -12.03 5.59 -5.29
CA GLY A 55 -12.27 6.71 -6.18
C GLY A 55 -11.00 7.29 -6.81
N LYS A 56 -11.18 8.15 -7.82
CA LYS A 56 -10.08 8.89 -8.45
C LYS A 56 -9.52 9.95 -7.49
N GLY A 57 -8.22 10.21 -7.57
CA GLY A 57 -7.60 11.32 -6.84
C GLY A 57 -6.85 10.97 -5.57
N VAL A 58 -6.63 9.68 -5.33
CA VAL A 58 -5.57 9.17 -4.46
C VAL A 58 -4.86 8.08 -5.22
N ASP A 59 -3.54 8.06 -5.14
CA ASP A 59 -2.77 6.97 -5.70
C ASP A 59 -3.07 5.70 -4.92
N ARG A 60 -3.54 4.69 -5.63
CA ARG A 60 -3.94 3.40 -5.07
C ARG A 60 -2.69 2.56 -4.84
N GLU A 61 -1.77 3.11 -4.07
CA GLU A 61 -0.53 2.45 -3.70
C GLU A 61 -0.82 1.46 -2.58
N TYR A 62 -0.29 0.25 -2.74
CA TYR A 62 -0.54 -0.90 -1.88
C TYR A 62 -0.14 -0.62 -0.42
N LEU A 63 -1.11 -0.73 0.48
CA LEU A 63 -0.96 -0.38 1.89
C LEU A 63 0.16 -1.22 2.54
N LEU A 64 0.17 -2.53 2.27
CA LEU A 64 1.13 -3.43 2.89
C LEU A 64 2.55 -3.19 2.38
N SER A 65 2.70 -2.91 1.08
CA SER A 65 3.99 -2.57 0.48
C SER A 65 4.58 -1.27 1.07
N LYS A 66 3.73 -0.24 1.25
CA LYS A 66 4.14 1.01 1.89
C LYS A 66 4.52 0.84 3.35
N LEU A 67 3.73 0.07 4.09
CA LEU A 67 4.01 -0.19 5.51
C LEU A 67 5.33 -0.95 5.66
N GLN A 68 5.60 -1.91 4.78
CA GLN A 68 6.89 -2.57 4.71
C GLN A 68 8.03 -1.59 4.39
N ALA A 69 7.88 -0.74 3.38
CA ALA A 69 8.89 0.26 3.02
C ALA A 69 9.15 1.24 4.19
N PHE A 70 8.10 1.61 4.94
CA PHE A 70 8.22 2.40 6.15
C PHE A 70 9.06 1.69 7.21
N HIS A 71 8.77 0.42 7.52
CA HIS A 71 9.55 -0.34 8.50
C HIS A 71 11.01 -0.52 8.09
N GLN A 72 11.28 -0.69 6.78
CA GLN A 72 12.64 -0.75 6.25
C GLN A 72 13.38 0.58 6.46
N ASN A 73 12.75 1.70 6.12
CA ASN A 73 13.35 3.03 6.24
C ASN A 73 13.59 3.44 7.69
N HIS A 74 12.71 3.01 8.60
CA HIS A 74 12.75 3.37 10.02
C HIS A 74 13.38 2.31 10.92
N GLN A 75 13.92 1.21 10.36
CA GLN A 75 14.57 0.12 11.09
C GLN A 75 13.74 -0.37 12.28
N THR A 76 12.42 -0.47 12.09
CA THR A 76 11.50 -0.87 13.16
C THR A 76 11.83 -2.30 13.61
N PRO A 77 11.77 -2.62 14.91
CA PRO A 77 11.95 -3.99 15.38
C PRO A 77 11.01 -4.96 14.65
N ILE A 78 11.53 -6.15 14.35
CA ILE A 78 10.81 -7.17 13.57
C ILE A 78 9.47 -7.54 14.23
N SER A 79 9.45 -7.72 15.54
CA SER A 79 8.24 -8.05 16.30
C SER A 79 7.13 -7.00 16.14
N GLN A 80 7.50 -5.72 16.19
CA GLN A 80 6.58 -4.61 16.03
C GLN A 80 6.09 -4.48 14.58
N SER A 81 6.98 -4.69 13.61
CA SER A 81 6.64 -4.69 12.18
C SER A 81 5.62 -5.79 11.84
N VAL A 82 5.78 -6.99 12.42
CA VAL A 82 4.84 -8.11 12.22
C VAL A 82 3.48 -7.82 12.83
N ALA A 83 3.44 -7.26 14.04
CA ALA A 83 2.20 -6.88 14.69
C ALA A 83 1.43 -5.84 13.85
N GLN A 84 2.13 -4.81 13.37
CA GLN A 84 1.54 -3.73 12.58
C GLN A 84 1.10 -4.18 11.18
N LEU A 85 1.86 -5.07 10.53
CA LEU A 85 1.45 -5.69 9.26
C LEU A 85 0.25 -6.63 9.45
N GLY A 86 0.20 -7.38 10.55
CA GLY A 86 -0.92 -8.25 10.89
C GLY A 86 -2.20 -7.46 11.18
N GLU A 87 -2.07 -6.35 11.89
CA GLU A 87 -3.18 -5.41 12.13
C GLU A 87 -3.64 -4.79 10.81
N ALA A 88 -2.74 -4.26 9.99
CA ALA A 88 -3.08 -3.70 8.68
C ALA A 88 -3.78 -4.72 7.75
N PHE A 89 -3.39 -6.00 7.83
CA PHE A 89 -4.05 -7.08 7.10
C PHE A 89 -5.49 -7.31 7.58
N ALA A 90 -5.75 -7.27 8.89
CA ALA A 90 -7.09 -7.46 9.44
C ALA A 90 -8.08 -6.37 8.99
N TRP A 91 -7.57 -5.17 8.69
CA TRP A 91 -8.37 -4.04 8.23
C TRP A 91 -8.66 -4.09 6.73
N LEU A 92 -7.92 -4.93 5.98
CA LEU A 92 -7.97 -4.91 4.53
C LEU A 92 -9.19 -5.71 4.02
N PRO A 93 -9.98 -5.17 3.07
CA PRO A 93 -11.09 -5.92 2.50
C PRO A 93 -10.59 -7.14 1.73
N LYS A 94 -11.23 -8.31 1.89
CA LYS A 94 -10.86 -9.55 1.18
C LYS A 94 -10.77 -9.38 -0.35
N SER A 95 -11.61 -8.53 -0.93
CA SER A 95 -11.59 -8.22 -2.37
C SER A 95 -10.29 -7.57 -2.85
N SER A 96 -9.47 -7.05 -1.95
CA SER A 96 -8.23 -6.31 -2.24
C SER A 96 -6.98 -7.13 -1.99
N TYR A 97 -7.09 -8.37 -1.47
CA TYR A 97 -5.95 -9.23 -1.15
C TYR A 97 -5.11 -9.55 -2.39
N ALA A 98 -5.77 -9.93 -3.48
CA ALA A 98 -5.08 -10.30 -4.72
C ALA A 98 -4.36 -9.11 -5.38
N GLU A 99 -4.83 -7.87 -5.18
CA GLU A 99 -4.16 -6.67 -5.67
C GLU A 99 -2.94 -6.35 -4.78
N GLU A 100 -3.12 -6.34 -3.46
CA GLU A 100 -2.07 -6.04 -2.47
C GLU A 100 -0.92 -7.06 -2.43
N ALA A 101 -1.19 -8.32 -2.79
CA ALA A 101 -0.19 -9.37 -2.72
C ALA A 101 0.80 -9.36 -3.91
N LYS A 102 0.44 -8.75 -5.04
CA LYS A 102 1.33 -8.60 -6.22
C LYS A 102 2.66 -7.88 -5.93
N PRO A 103 2.66 -6.64 -5.38
CA PRO A 103 3.91 -5.94 -5.07
C PRO A 103 4.74 -6.68 -4.02
N LEU A 104 4.10 -7.35 -3.06
CA LEU A 104 4.78 -8.11 -2.01
C LEU A 104 5.45 -9.36 -2.59
N ALA A 105 4.79 -10.05 -3.52
CA ALA A 105 5.36 -11.19 -4.23
C ALA A 105 6.56 -10.77 -5.09
N GLU A 106 6.49 -9.62 -5.78
CA GLU A 106 7.64 -9.07 -6.52
C GLU A 106 8.82 -8.72 -5.60
N LEU A 107 8.54 -8.16 -4.41
CA LEU A 107 9.57 -7.88 -3.40
C LEU A 107 10.19 -9.17 -2.85
N ALA A 108 9.39 -10.22 -2.63
CA ALA A 108 9.88 -11.53 -2.19
C ALA A 108 10.74 -12.23 -3.27
N ARG A 109 10.37 -12.09 -4.55
CA ARG A 109 11.11 -12.65 -5.70
C ARG A 109 12.46 -11.96 -5.93
N LYS A 110 12.58 -10.67 -5.63
CA LYS A 110 13.83 -9.89 -5.76
C LYS A 110 14.91 -10.25 -4.72
N LYS A 111 14.80 -11.39 -4.02
CA LYS A 111 15.78 -11.93 -3.07
C LYS A 111 17.22 -11.83 -3.62
N ARG A 112 17.95 -10.81 -3.17
CA ARG A 112 19.43 -10.81 -3.17
C ARG A 112 19.86 -11.73 -2.03
N ARG A 113 20.72 -12.71 -2.35
CA ARG A 113 21.42 -13.58 -1.40
C ARG A 113 22.04 -12.72 -0.28
N GLY A 114 21.45 -12.73 0.90
CA GLY A 114 21.84 -11.94 2.07
C GLY A 114 21.06 -12.39 3.32
N PRO A 115 21.51 -12.03 4.54
CA PRO A 115 21.10 -12.71 5.76
C PRO A 115 19.60 -12.64 5.99
N THR A 116 19.03 -13.83 6.15
CA THR A 116 17.62 -14.16 6.31
C THR A 116 17.04 -13.50 7.56
N ALA A 117 16.16 -12.52 7.38
CA ALA A 117 15.31 -12.00 8.46
C ALA A 117 13.96 -11.49 7.93
N LEU A 118 13.93 -10.94 6.70
CA LEU A 118 12.72 -10.34 6.11
C LEU A 118 11.95 -11.29 5.19
N GLY A 119 12.67 -12.20 4.51
CA GLY A 119 12.06 -13.21 3.63
C GLY A 119 11.14 -14.17 4.40
N ASP A 120 11.50 -14.49 5.65
CA ASP A 120 10.73 -15.39 6.51
C ASP A 120 9.45 -14.74 7.07
N LEU A 121 9.32 -13.41 6.98
CA LEU A 121 8.14 -12.66 7.45
C LEU A 121 7.13 -12.40 6.32
N LEU A 122 7.62 -12.26 5.09
CA LEU A 122 6.78 -12.05 3.91
C LEU A 122 6.06 -13.35 3.51
N VAL A 123 6.71 -14.50 3.65
CA VAL A 123 6.13 -15.81 3.26
C VAL A 123 4.85 -16.14 4.06
N PRO A 124 4.79 -15.99 5.40
CA PRO A 124 3.56 -16.18 6.18
C PRO A 124 2.45 -15.17 5.83
N LEU A 125 2.80 -13.92 5.53
CA LEU A 125 1.84 -12.89 5.12
C LEU A 125 1.27 -13.16 3.72
N LEU A 126 2.11 -13.59 2.77
CA LEU A 126 1.70 -13.99 1.42
C LEU A 126 0.80 -15.23 1.45
N ALA A 127 1.14 -16.23 2.27
CA ALA A 127 0.30 -17.40 2.49
C ALA A 127 -1.08 -17.01 3.07
N ARG A 128 -1.12 -16.06 4.01
CA ARG A 128 -2.39 -15.51 4.56
C ARG A 128 -3.19 -14.67 3.56
N LEU A 129 -2.53 -14.03 2.61
CA LEU A 129 -3.15 -13.30 1.49
C LEU A 129 -3.67 -14.23 0.38
N GLY A 130 -3.47 -15.55 0.50
CA GLY A 130 -3.92 -16.53 -0.48
C GLY A 130 -2.97 -16.73 -1.66
N ILE A 131 -1.75 -16.17 -1.60
CA ILE A 131 -0.66 -16.54 -2.50
C ILE A 131 0.09 -17.68 -1.84
N ASN A 132 -0.35 -18.91 -2.13
CA ASN A 132 0.48 -20.08 -1.90
C ASN A 132 1.48 -20.15 -3.06
N ASP A 133 2.70 -19.64 -2.87
CA ASP A 133 3.83 -20.13 -3.68
C ASP A 133 4.09 -21.57 -3.23
N SER A 134 3.26 -22.49 -3.72
CA SER A 134 3.48 -23.94 -3.68
C SER A 134 4.33 -24.40 -4.87
N ASP A 135 5.05 -23.50 -5.52
CA ASP A 135 6.02 -23.86 -6.55
C ASP A 135 7.43 -23.75 -5.96
N THR A 136 7.91 -24.93 -5.55
CA THR A 136 9.32 -25.32 -5.57
C THR A 136 10.27 -24.43 -4.75
N VAL A 137 10.22 -24.58 -3.43
CA VAL A 137 11.48 -24.74 -2.70
C VAL A 137 11.82 -26.22 -2.77
N GLU A 138 12.31 -26.67 -3.93
CA GLU A 138 13.20 -27.83 -3.94
C GLU A 138 14.40 -27.40 -3.09
N SER A 139 14.28 -27.71 -1.80
CA SER A 139 15.40 -27.81 -0.92
C SER A 139 16.21 -28.96 -1.51
N GLU A 140 17.17 -28.65 -2.39
CA GLU A 140 18.28 -29.57 -2.61
C GLU A 140 18.94 -29.70 -1.24
N SER A 141 18.49 -30.74 -0.53
CA SER A 141 19.19 -31.36 0.56
C SER A 141 20.63 -31.47 0.11
N SER A 142 21.49 -30.64 0.70
CA SER A 142 22.93 -30.85 0.69
C SER A 142 23.18 -32.13 1.48
N GLU A 143 22.91 -33.27 0.85
CA GLU A 143 23.34 -34.57 1.32
C GLU A 143 24.86 -34.55 1.30
N ALA A 144 25.40 -34.65 2.50
CA ALA A 144 26.78 -34.94 2.75
C ALA A 144 27.20 -36.24 2.04
N ARG A 145 28.27 -36.16 1.25
CA ARG A 145 29.27 -37.22 1.06
C ARG A 145 30.62 -36.54 1.23
N SER A 146 31.21 -36.53 2.42
CA SER A 146 32.02 -37.60 3.00
C SER A 146 32.86 -38.36 1.96
N SER A 147 34.13 -37.95 1.87
CA SER A 147 35.34 -38.80 1.81
C SER A 147 35.39 -39.99 0.83
N ARG A 148 36.27 -39.90 -0.17
CA ARG A 148 37.52 -40.68 -0.23
C ARG A 148 38.50 -40.09 -1.23
#